data_AF-A0A0C2H5X8-F1
#
_entry.id   AF-A0A0C2H5X8-F1
#
_cell.length_a   1.000
_cell.length_b   1.000
_cell.length_c   1.000
_cell.angle_alpha   90.00
_cell.angle_beta   90.00
_cell.angle_gamma   90.00
#
_symmetry.space_group_name_H-M   'P 1'
#
loop_
_entity.id
_entity.type
_entity.pdbx_description
1 polymer ?
#
loop_
_entity_poly.entity_id
_entity_poly.type
_entity_poly.pdbx_seq_one_letter_code
_entity_poly.pdbx_strand_id
1 'polypeptide(L)'
;MATAQIQGYEQDAGLRDLFENDFREILRASLRLYNGTDSTKKKNVDGMLMKAAWDKLMIEKACCGVDSKMGEFNESGWFHLTKGRYMFPPACCPPDGNGKLKPLCPLTSRHTDVRILSFIP
;
A
#
# COMPACT_ATOMS: atom_id res chain seq x y z
N MET A 1 18.47 -27.37 -34.48
CA MET A 1 18.34 -27.78 -33.06
C MET A 1 19.72 -27.51 -32.45
N ALA A 2 19.93 -26.70 -31.42
CA ALA A 2 19.12 -26.38 -30.27
C ALA A 2 19.34 -24.92 -29.81
N THR A 3 18.31 -24.34 -29.21
CA THR A 3 18.28 -23.03 -28.54
C THR A 3 18.99 -23.12 -27.19
N ALA A 4 20.13 -22.44 -27.03
CA ALA A 4 20.78 -22.21 -25.75
C ALA A 4 20.37 -20.83 -25.21
N GLN A 5 19.28 -20.76 -24.42
CA GLN A 5 18.87 -19.52 -23.73
C GLN A 5 18.32 -19.72 -22.30
N ILE A 6 18.57 -20.86 -21.65
CA ILE A 6 17.82 -21.23 -20.43
C ILE A 6 18.51 -20.79 -19.11
N GLN A 7 19.78 -20.38 -19.10
CA GLN A 7 20.49 -20.09 -17.82
C GLN A 7 20.47 -18.63 -17.34
N GLY A 8 20.09 -17.67 -18.18
CA GLY A 8 20.07 -16.24 -17.79
C GLY A 8 18.78 -15.79 -17.12
N TYR A 9 17.62 -16.31 -17.55
CA TYR A 9 16.31 -15.83 -17.07
C TYR A 9 16.07 -16.20 -15.59
N GLU A 10 16.63 -17.33 -15.13
CA GLU A 10 16.34 -17.89 -13.81
C GLU A 10 17.10 -17.16 -12.69
N GLN A 11 18.28 -16.62 -13.01
CA GLN A 11 19.10 -15.84 -12.07
C GLN A 11 18.59 -14.40 -11.90
N ASP A 12 18.10 -13.78 -12.98
CA ASP A 12 17.41 -12.48 -12.93
C ASP A 12 16.05 -12.56 -12.22
N ALA A 13 15.31 -13.66 -12.37
CA ALA A 13 14.05 -13.87 -11.66
C ALA A 13 14.25 -13.99 -10.14
N GLY A 14 15.25 -14.74 -9.69
CA GLY A 14 15.56 -14.86 -8.26
C GLY A 14 16.02 -13.54 -7.61
N LEU A 15 16.76 -12.70 -8.34
CA LEU A 15 17.19 -11.38 -7.88
C LEU A 15 16.01 -10.39 -7.84
N ARG A 16 15.11 -10.44 -8.83
CA ARG A 16 13.85 -9.68 -8.85
C ARG A 16 12.96 -10.05 -7.67
N ASP A 17 12.75 -11.35 -7.42
CA ASP A 17 11.96 -11.82 -6.29
C ASP A 17 12.58 -11.42 -4.95
N LEU A 18 13.90 -11.49 -4.81
CA LEU A 18 14.59 -11.04 -3.59
C LEU A 18 14.38 -9.53 -3.38
N PHE A 19 14.54 -8.74 -4.44
CA PHE A 19 14.36 -7.29 -4.40
C PHE A 19 12.91 -6.90 -4.10
N GLU A 20 11.94 -7.58 -4.71
CA GLU A 20 10.52 -7.38 -4.42
C GLU A 20 10.19 -7.71 -2.97
N ASN A 21 10.75 -8.80 -2.42
CA ASN A 21 10.52 -9.18 -1.03
C ASN A 21 11.15 -8.18 -0.04
N ASP A 22 12.40 -7.78 -0.26
CA ASP A 22 13.09 -6.79 0.59
C ASP A 22 12.39 -5.43 0.52
N PHE A 23 12.03 -4.98 -0.69
CA PHE A 23 11.31 -3.72 -0.86
C PHE A 23 9.91 -3.78 -0.24
N ARG A 24 9.24 -4.94 -0.30
CA ARG A 24 7.97 -5.17 0.38
C ARG A 24 8.09 -5.03 1.89
N GLU A 25 9.17 -5.52 2.49
CA GLU A 25 9.41 -5.34 3.93
C GLU A 25 9.64 -3.87 4.28
N ILE A 26 10.41 -3.15 3.47
CA ILE A 26 10.60 -1.69 3.62
C ILE A 26 9.27 -0.95 3.52
N LEU A 27 8.46 -1.28 2.51
CA LEU A 27 7.13 -0.71 2.34
C LEU A 27 6.24 -1.02 3.55
N ARG A 28 6.25 -2.24 4.08
CA ARG A 28 5.49 -2.59 5.29
C ARG A 28 5.95 -1.81 6.51
N ALA A 29 7.26 -1.65 6.69
CA ALA A 29 7.82 -0.84 7.78
C ALA A 29 7.38 0.63 7.64
N SER A 30 7.44 1.19 6.43
CA SER A 30 6.98 2.56 6.17
C SER A 30 5.46 2.72 6.29
N LEU A 31 4.67 1.70 5.97
CA LEU A 31 3.22 1.69 6.17
C LEU A 31 2.87 1.65 7.67
N ARG A 32 3.67 0.95 8.49
CA ARG A 32 3.53 1.02 9.95
C ARG A 32 3.79 2.43 10.48
N LEU A 33 4.78 3.13 9.91
CA LEU A 33 5.00 4.54 10.23
C LEU A 33 3.78 5.39 9.87
N TYR A 34 3.18 5.17 8.69
CA TYR A 34 1.92 5.80 8.27
C TYR A 34 0.76 5.49 9.24
N ASN A 35 0.61 4.25 9.69
CA ASN A 35 -0.46 3.87 10.61
C ASN A 35 -0.27 4.50 12.01
N GLY A 36 0.97 4.54 12.50
CA GLY A 36 1.31 5.01 13.84
C GLY A 36 1.31 6.54 14.04
N THR A 37 1.02 7.33 13.00
CA THR A 37 1.08 8.81 13.07
C THR A 37 0.01 9.45 13.93
N ASP A 38 -0.92 8.66 14.49
CA ASP A 38 -2.04 9.15 15.33
C ASP A 38 -1.87 8.80 16.83
N SER A 39 -0.66 8.39 17.23
CA SER A 39 -0.32 8.23 18.65
C SER A 39 -0.11 9.60 19.30
N THR A 40 -1.18 10.11 19.89
CA THR A 40 -1.29 11.27 20.78
C THR A 40 0.03 11.69 21.47
N LYS A 41 0.53 12.91 21.15
CA LYS A 41 1.06 13.97 22.07
C LYS A 41 2.16 14.89 21.49
N LYS A 42 2.70 14.65 20.29
CA LYS A 42 3.55 15.64 19.60
C LYS A 42 3.20 15.69 18.12
N LYS A 43 3.04 16.91 17.57
CA LYS A 43 3.01 17.15 16.12
C LYS A 43 4.37 16.70 15.56
N ASN A 44 4.49 15.42 15.23
CA ASN A 44 5.71 14.87 14.69
C ASN A 44 5.66 15.09 13.17
N VAL A 45 6.45 16.04 12.68
CA VAL A 45 6.48 16.46 11.26
C VAL A 45 6.72 15.25 10.36
N ASP A 46 7.53 14.31 10.81
CA ASP A 46 7.84 13.04 10.11
C ASP A 46 6.60 12.20 9.86
N GLY A 47 5.64 12.17 10.79
CA GLY A 47 4.38 11.45 10.61
C GLY A 47 3.49 12.09 9.56
N MET A 48 3.39 13.42 9.54
CA MET A 48 2.61 14.13 8.52
C MET A 48 3.22 13.96 7.12
N LEU A 49 4.55 13.96 7.02
CA LEU A 49 5.28 13.68 5.77
C LEU A 49 5.03 12.26 5.29
N MET A 50 5.13 11.26 6.18
CA MET A 50 4.83 9.87 5.83
C MET A 50 3.38 9.71 5.37
N LYS A 51 2.43 10.37 6.04
CA LYS A 51 1.04 10.42 5.61
C LYS A 51 0.88 10.98 4.19
N ALA A 52 1.47 12.14 3.91
CA ALA A 52 1.37 12.76 2.60
C ALA A 52 2.04 11.92 1.49
N ALA A 53 3.19 11.30 1.77
CA ALA A 53 3.89 10.45 0.83
C ALA A 53 3.06 9.21 0.45
N TRP A 54 2.49 8.55 1.45
CA TRP A 54 1.60 7.40 1.25
C TRP A 54 0.30 7.78 0.56
N ASP A 55 -0.32 8.91 0.94
CA ASP A 55 -1.52 9.42 0.27
C ASP A 55 -1.24 9.65 -1.22
N LYS A 56 -0.12 10.32 -1.55
CA LYS A 56 0.30 10.53 -2.94
C LYS A 56 0.55 9.22 -3.69
N LEU A 57 1.26 8.28 -3.07
CA LEU A 57 1.56 6.99 -3.67
C LEU A 57 0.29 6.19 -4.00
N MET A 58 -0.64 6.12 -3.05
CA MET A 58 -1.92 5.42 -3.23
C MET A 58 -2.77 6.04 -4.35
N ILE A 59 -2.79 7.38 -4.43
CA ILE A 59 -3.51 8.11 -5.48
C ILE A 59 -2.86 7.88 -6.85
N GLU A 60 -1.55 8.10 -6.99
CA GLU A 60 -0.85 8.04 -8.28
C GLU A 60 -0.76 6.63 -8.85
N LYS A 61 -0.62 5.62 -7.99
CA LYS A 61 -0.48 4.22 -8.38
C LYS A 61 -1.78 3.43 -8.25
N ALA A 62 -2.88 4.07 -7.89
CA ALA A 62 -4.19 3.44 -7.73
C ALA A 62 -4.14 2.15 -6.88
N CYS A 63 -3.39 2.19 -5.76
CA CYS A 63 -3.14 1.05 -4.87
C CYS A 63 -3.55 1.36 -3.42
N CYS A 64 -3.72 0.33 -2.58
CA CYS A 64 -4.23 0.48 -1.21
C CYS A 64 -3.28 -0.16 -0.18
N GLY A 65 -2.24 0.55 0.27
CA GLY A 65 -1.24 -0.05 1.15
C GLY A 65 -0.28 -0.96 0.38
N VAL A 66 0.42 -1.86 1.05
CA VAL A 66 1.45 -2.68 0.38
C VAL A 66 0.78 -3.78 -0.42
N ASP A 67 -0.11 -4.52 0.24
CA ASP A 67 -0.70 -5.75 -0.29
C ASP A 67 -2.16 -5.59 -0.72
N SER A 68 -2.77 -4.43 -0.48
CA SER A 68 -4.19 -4.17 -0.72
C SER A 68 -5.10 -5.15 0.01
N LYS A 69 -4.68 -5.56 1.22
CA LYS A 69 -5.41 -6.50 2.07
C LYS A 69 -6.22 -5.78 3.13
N MET A 70 -7.37 -6.37 3.44
CA MET A 70 -8.15 -5.98 4.62
C MET A 70 -7.31 -6.18 5.87
N GLY A 71 -7.31 -5.21 6.76
CA GLY A 71 -6.56 -5.26 8.01
C GLY A 71 -5.26 -4.47 8.02
N GLU A 72 -4.69 -4.11 6.86
CA GLU A 72 -3.43 -3.35 6.78
C GLU A 72 -3.51 -1.98 7.46
N PHE A 73 -4.71 -1.41 7.56
CA PHE A 73 -4.95 -0.11 8.19
C PHE A 73 -5.61 -0.22 9.56
N ASN A 74 -5.81 -1.41 10.14
CA ASN A 74 -6.53 -1.56 11.42
C ASN A 74 -5.87 -0.79 12.58
N GLU A 75 -4.55 -0.64 12.53
CA GLU A 75 -3.77 0.09 13.53
C GLU A 75 -3.65 1.59 13.19
N SER A 76 -4.16 2.02 12.04
CA SER A 76 -4.07 3.41 11.60
C SER A 76 -4.95 4.34 12.41
N GLY A 77 -4.54 5.61 12.52
CA GLY A 77 -5.41 6.67 13.00
C GLY A 77 -6.77 6.74 12.32
N TRP A 78 -6.80 6.49 11.01
CA TRP A 78 -8.03 6.44 10.21
C TRP A 78 -9.02 5.37 10.69
N PHE A 79 -8.54 4.15 10.94
CA PHE A 79 -9.40 3.07 11.40
C PHE A 79 -9.97 3.35 12.78
N HIS A 80 -9.16 3.93 13.68
CA HIS A 80 -9.61 4.38 15.00
C HIS A 80 -10.64 5.52 14.90
N LEU A 81 -10.37 6.53 14.06
CA LEU A 81 -11.27 7.68 13.82
C LEU A 81 -12.64 7.24 13.31
N THR A 82 -12.65 6.27 12.41
CA THR A 82 -13.89 5.76 11.78
C THR A 82 -14.56 4.65 12.57
N LYS A 83 -13.93 4.19 13.66
CA LYS A 83 -14.33 3.01 14.46
C LYS A 83 -14.43 1.74 13.61
N GLY A 84 -13.51 1.58 12.66
CA GLY A 84 -13.45 0.43 11.76
C GLY A 84 -14.57 0.36 10.71
N ARG A 85 -15.41 1.40 10.57
CA ARG A 85 -16.48 1.43 9.56
C ARG A 85 -15.95 1.56 8.13
N TYR A 86 -14.77 2.15 7.97
CA TYR A 86 -14.11 2.34 6.69
C TYR A 86 -12.72 1.72 6.76
N MET A 87 -12.55 0.55 6.15
CA MET A 87 -11.31 -0.23 6.28
C MET A 87 -10.10 0.40 5.56
N PHE A 88 -10.36 1.36 4.67
CA PHE A 88 -9.37 1.99 3.81
C PHE A 88 -9.47 3.52 3.89
N PRO A 89 -8.34 4.25 3.88
CA PRO A 89 -8.33 5.72 3.87
C PRO A 89 -8.81 6.29 2.54
N PRO A 90 -9.25 7.56 2.49
CA PRO A 90 -9.80 8.17 1.28
C PRO A 90 -8.78 8.34 0.15
N ALA A 91 -7.47 8.38 0.46
CA ALA A 91 -6.42 8.44 -0.54
C ALA A 91 -6.41 7.22 -1.47
N CYS A 92 -6.80 6.05 -0.95
CA CYS A 92 -6.93 4.84 -1.74
C CYS A 92 -8.39 4.44 -1.99
N CYS A 93 -9.32 4.88 -1.12
CA CYS A 93 -10.74 4.65 -1.28
C CYS A 93 -11.50 5.98 -1.41
N PRO A 94 -11.48 6.61 -2.60
CA PRO A 94 -12.07 7.92 -2.77
C PRO A 94 -13.58 7.88 -2.50
N PRO A 95 -14.14 8.96 -1.93
CA PRO A 95 -15.57 9.08 -1.74
C PRO A 95 -16.31 9.01 -3.07
N ASP A 96 -17.59 8.65 -3.02
CA ASP A 96 -18.45 8.71 -4.21
C ASP A 96 -18.71 10.15 -4.65
N GLY A 97 -19.45 10.32 -5.77
CA GLY A 97 -19.81 11.65 -6.30
C GLY A 97 -20.62 12.51 -5.32
N ASN A 98 -21.15 11.93 -4.23
CA ASN A 98 -21.88 12.64 -3.18
C ASN A 98 -20.99 12.92 -1.95
N GLY A 99 -19.69 12.64 -2.02
CA GLY A 99 -18.75 12.82 -0.91
C GLY A 99 -18.81 11.71 0.16
N LYS A 100 -19.56 10.63 -0.08
CA LYS A 100 -19.74 9.56 0.91
C LYS A 100 -18.64 8.52 0.79
N LEU A 101 -18.05 8.18 1.94
CA LEU A 101 -17.05 7.12 2.07
C LEU A 101 -17.71 5.75 1.93
N LYS A 102 -16.97 4.79 1.37
CA LYS A 102 -17.42 3.41 1.17
C LYS A 102 -16.73 2.48 2.19
N PRO A 103 -17.48 1.56 2.82
CA PRO A 103 -16.90 0.64 3.82
C PRO A 103 -15.88 -0.33 3.19
N LEU A 104 -16.12 -0.71 1.93
CA LEU A 104 -15.26 -1.55 1.12
C LEU A 104 -14.93 -0.85 -0.19
N CYS A 105 -13.71 -1.04 -0.69
CA CYS A 105 -13.29 -0.43 -1.94
C CYS A 105 -13.22 -1.42 -3.10
N PRO A 106 -13.71 -1.08 -4.32
CA PRO A 106 -13.65 -1.97 -5.47
C PRO A 106 -12.22 -2.32 -5.89
N LEU A 107 -11.27 -1.41 -5.64
CA LEU A 107 -9.85 -1.58 -5.97
C LEU A 107 -9.27 -2.85 -5.33
N THR A 108 -9.71 -3.23 -4.12
CA THR A 108 -9.22 -4.44 -3.44
C THR A 108 -9.96 -5.73 -3.84
N SER A 109 -11.09 -5.63 -4.53
CA SER A 109 -11.99 -6.77 -4.74
C SER A 109 -11.84 -7.45 -6.10
N ARG A 110 -11.08 -6.90 -7.06
CA ARG A 110 -11.00 -7.45 -8.43
C ARG A 110 -9.63 -7.49 -9.10
N HIS A 111 -8.60 -6.84 -8.56
CA HIS A 111 -7.31 -6.75 -9.25
C HIS A 111 -6.16 -7.28 -8.40
N THR A 112 -5.44 -8.27 -8.93
CA THR A 112 -4.14 -8.71 -8.41
C THR A 112 -3.08 -7.61 -8.53
N ASP A 113 -3.29 -6.61 -9.40
CA ASP A 113 -2.33 -5.56 -9.77
C ASP A 113 -2.40 -4.27 -8.92
N VAL A 114 -3.32 -4.15 -7.97
CA VAL A 114 -3.41 -2.95 -7.10
C VAL A 114 -2.40 -2.96 -5.95
N ARG A 115 -1.29 -3.69 -6.07
CA ARG A 115 -0.21 -3.70 -5.07
C ARG A 115 0.87 -2.71 -5.47
N ILE A 116 1.50 -2.07 -4.49
CA ILE A 116 2.59 -1.11 -4.79
C ILE A 116 3.74 -1.79 -5.56
N LEU A 117 4.02 -3.06 -5.24
CA LEU A 117 5.11 -3.82 -5.87
C LEU A 117 4.88 -4.07 -7.37
N SER A 118 3.62 -4.17 -7.81
CA SER A 118 3.27 -4.34 -9.23
C SER A 118 3.68 -3.14 -10.09
N PHE A 119 4.06 -2.01 -9.48
CA PHE A 119 4.50 -0.79 -10.16
C PHE A 119 6.00 -0.53 -10.07
N ILE A 120 6.76 -1.47 -9.50
CA ILE A 120 8.22 -1.43 -9.46
C ILE A 120 8.73 -2.19 -10.69
N PRO A 121 9.57 -1.57 -11.55
CA PRO A 121 10.04 -2.16 -12.81
C PRO A 121 11.01 -3.35 -12.64
#